data_AF-A0A7W1G3B2-F1
#
_entry.id   AF-A0A7W1G3B2-F1
#
_cell.length_a   1.000
_cell.length_b   1.000
_cell.length_c   1.000
_cell.angle_alpha   90.00
_cell.angle_beta   90.00
_cell.angle_gamma   90.00
#
_symmetry.space_group_name_H-M   'P 1'
#
loop_
_entity.id
_entity.type
_entity.pdbx_description
1 polymer ?
#
loop_
_entity_poly.entity_id
_entity_poly.type
_entity_poly.pdbx_seq_one_letter_code
_entity_poly.pdbx_strand_id
1 'polypeptide(L)'
;MIAFYLVAAFVLLLLNAFFVLAEFAAVKVRASKIEEMVNQGNARAKLVQHINENLDEYLSVCQVGITFASIALGFVGEPMAKMLIQPHVEHLAGVYAEQVAHTIATVIGVFIVSGIHILFGEQIPKLIALRLSERAATWTAVPLRISRGIFYVPLWVLNNASQLILRVFGLHKTTEGEEHSEDELRIILDRSQTTGVMSFRRLLFMENIFELGELKVSDAMRRRSSVRFLHQHAPWDMNLEVMRTYRYSRFPLLDSETAEKPYGIIHVKDLLLQAAPEPDLVKLARPYLITSESTALESLLADMQRRRSHVAIVIGAAGAWTGFITMEDIIEEIIGTVTDEFEADAPIELGDVLTTGRIVLGVEAMTLAGAIRIALSRIPAGDLGHDVETVIKAVLERERIAGTYLGKGVALPHARIQGLPKPILLFIRSDQGIPVEGTSERANLLFVLLTPAGMARVHQRLQARIAGILENSEYVEDRLRNAETPAEVLDVIRTGEQASLD
;
A
#
# COMPACT_ATOMS: atom_id res chain seq x y z
N MET A 1 34.55 -53.17 4.88
CA MET A 1 34.27 -52.44 6.14
C MET A 1 34.64 -50.96 6.00
N ILE A 2 35.93 -50.58 5.92
CA ILE A 2 36.35 -49.15 5.83
C ILE A 2 35.72 -48.41 4.64
N ALA A 3 35.75 -49.01 3.45
CA ALA A 3 35.18 -48.40 2.24
C ALA A 3 33.67 -48.10 2.38
N PHE A 4 32.93 -48.95 3.10
CA PHE A 4 31.51 -48.73 3.36
C PHE A 4 31.29 -47.50 4.25
N TYR A 5 32.04 -47.37 5.35
CA TYR A 5 31.95 -46.20 6.24
C TYR A 5 32.36 -44.90 5.54
N LEU A 6 33.39 -44.94 4.69
CA LEU A 6 33.80 -43.78 3.89
C LEU A 6 32.72 -43.34 2.92
N VAL A 7 32.11 -44.28 2.19
CA VAL A 7 31.02 -43.97 1.26
C VAL A 7 29.79 -43.46 2.02
N ALA A 8 29.43 -44.10 3.14
CA ALA A 8 28.32 -43.66 3.97
C ALA A 8 28.55 -42.25 4.52
N ALA A 9 29.74 -41.97 5.06
CA ALA A 9 30.10 -40.64 5.57
C ALA A 9 30.07 -39.58 4.47
N PHE A 10 30.58 -39.90 3.28
CA PHE A 10 30.55 -39.00 2.14
C PHE A 10 29.12 -38.69 1.68
N VAL A 11 28.25 -39.70 1.59
CA VAL A 11 26.83 -39.50 1.22
C VAL A 11 26.11 -38.68 2.28
N LEU A 12 26.32 -38.95 3.57
CA LEU A 12 25.72 -38.19 4.66
C LEU A 12 26.22 -36.73 4.69
N LEU A 13 27.49 -36.50 4.40
CA LEU A 13 28.07 -35.17 4.28
C LEU A 13 27.43 -34.38 3.12
N LEU A 14 27.24 -35.02 1.96
CA LEU A 14 26.55 -34.41 0.82
C LEU A 14 25.07 -34.14 1.12
N LEU A 15 24.41 -35.05 1.84
CA LEU A 15 23.03 -34.87 2.26
C LEU A 15 22.89 -33.67 3.21
N ASN A 16 23.80 -33.53 4.18
CA ASN A 16 23.82 -32.37 5.07
C ASN A 16 24.06 -31.08 4.28
N ALA A 17 25.09 -31.08 3.42
CA ALA A 17 25.42 -29.96 2.54
C ALA A 17 24.23 -29.53 1.67
N PHE A 18 23.47 -30.49 1.15
CA PHE A 18 22.26 -30.22 0.38
C PHE A 18 21.21 -29.47 1.20
N PHE A 19 20.90 -29.91 2.42
CA PHE A 19 19.88 -29.26 3.25
C PHE A 19 20.33 -27.86 3.69
N VAL A 20 21.60 -27.68 4.07
CA VAL A 20 22.16 -26.36 4.38
C VAL A 20 22.10 -25.45 3.15
N LEU A 21 22.48 -25.94 1.96
CA LEU A 21 22.37 -25.18 0.72
C LEU A 21 20.91 -24.75 0.46
N ALA A 22 19.96 -25.65 0.66
CA ALA A 22 18.54 -25.39 0.42
C ALA A 22 17.96 -24.36 1.39
N GLU A 23 18.25 -24.50 2.70
CA GLU A 23 17.80 -23.60 3.76
C GLU A 23 18.25 -22.15 3.48
N PHE A 24 19.55 -21.94 3.33
CA PHE A 24 20.09 -20.59 3.15
C PHE A 24 19.71 -19.98 1.80
N ALA A 25 19.53 -20.81 0.76
CA ALA A 25 19.09 -20.32 -0.54
C ALA A 25 17.63 -19.86 -0.51
N ALA A 26 16.75 -20.62 0.16
CA ALA A 26 15.33 -20.29 0.32
C ALA A 26 15.12 -19.00 1.11
N VAL A 27 15.94 -18.76 2.14
CA VAL A 27 15.90 -17.52 2.94
C VAL A 27 16.48 -16.33 2.17
N LYS A 28 17.53 -16.53 1.36
CA LYS A 28 18.25 -15.43 0.72
C LYS A 28 17.67 -14.98 -0.62
N VAL A 29 16.96 -15.86 -1.33
CA VAL A 29 16.38 -15.53 -2.64
C VAL A 29 15.29 -14.46 -2.50
N ARG A 30 15.30 -13.46 -3.38
CA ARG A 30 14.32 -12.35 -3.36
C ARG A 30 13.06 -12.74 -4.12
N ALA A 31 11.88 -12.40 -3.59
CA ALA A 31 10.58 -12.68 -4.20
C ALA A 31 10.47 -12.16 -5.64
N SER A 32 10.86 -10.91 -5.90
CA SER A 32 10.83 -10.29 -7.23
C SER A 32 11.62 -11.08 -8.28
N LYS A 33 12.72 -11.71 -7.88
CA LYS A 33 13.54 -12.51 -8.79
C LYS A 33 12.93 -13.88 -9.08
N ILE A 34 12.25 -14.47 -8.09
CA ILE A 34 11.50 -15.72 -8.28
C ILE A 34 10.39 -15.48 -9.30
N GLU A 35 9.64 -14.38 -9.14
CA GLU A 35 8.57 -13.97 -10.04
C GLU A 35 9.09 -13.71 -11.46
N GLU A 36 10.21 -13.00 -11.62
CA GLU A 36 10.87 -12.81 -12.92
C GLU A 36 11.17 -14.15 -13.60
N MET A 37 11.73 -15.14 -12.87
CA MET A 37 12.01 -16.47 -13.41
C MET A 37 10.74 -17.28 -13.74
N VAL A 38 9.65 -17.07 -12.99
CA VAL A 38 8.35 -17.70 -13.28
C VAL A 38 7.76 -17.13 -14.57
N ASN A 39 7.83 -15.81 -14.76
CA ASN A 39 7.37 -15.12 -15.96
C ASN A 39 8.20 -15.50 -17.19
N GLN A 40 9.48 -15.84 -17.01
CA GLN A 40 10.35 -16.43 -18.04
C GLN A 40 10.04 -17.91 -18.36
N GLY A 41 9.01 -18.50 -17.74
CA GLY A 41 8.54 -19.85 -18.02
C GLY A 41 9.31 -20.97 -17.30
N ASN A 42 10.12 -20.67 -16.27
CA ASN A 42 10.89 -21.68 -15.57
C ASN A 42 10.01 -22.50 -14.59
N ALA A 43 9.76 -23.77 -14.91
CA ALA A 43 8.95 -24.67 -14.08
C ALA A 43 9.51 -24.90 -12.67
N ARG A 44 10.84 -24.84 -12.48
CA ARG A 44 11.47 -24.94 -11.16
C ARG A 44 11.27 -23.67 -10.34
N ALA A 45 11.19 -22.51 -10.98
CA ALA A 45 10.94 -21.25 -10.31
C ALA A 45 9.54 -21.22 -9.67
N LYS A 46 8.53 -21.84 -10.31
CA LYS A 46 7.19 -22.01 -9.69
C LYS A 46 7.25 -22.84 -8.41
N LEU A 47 8.12 -23.84 -8.36
CA LEU A 47 8.31 -24.63 -7.14
C LEU A 47 9.05 -23.84 -6.06
N VAL A 48 10.06 -23.04 -6.45
CA VAL A 48 10.74 -22.13 -5.52
C VAL A 48 9.76 -21.11 -4.94
N GLN A 49 8.84 -20.57 -5.76
CA GLN A 49 7.77 -19.68 -5.31
C GLN A 49 6.91 -20.35 -4.24
N HIS A 50 6.42 -21.57 -4.50
CA HIS A 50 5.64 -22.33 -3.52
C HIS A 50 6.42 -22.62 -2.22
N ILE A 51 7.72 -22.90 -2.32
CA ILE A 51 8.60 -23.10 -1.15
C ILE A 51 8.73 -21.80 -0.33
N ASN A 52 8.87 -20.65 -1.00
CA ASN A 52 9.02 -19.35 -0.36
C ASN A 52 7.70 -18.90 0.33
N GLU A 53 6.55 -19.17 -0.29
CA GLU A 53 5.23 -18.94 0.32
C GLU A 53 4.98 -19.80 1.57
N ASN A 54 5.63 -20.97 1.67
CA ASN A 54 5.49 -21.90 2.79
C ASN A 54 6.83 -22.07 3.53
N LEU A 55 7.59 -20.98 3.67
CA LEU A 55 8.98 -21.01 4.12
C LEU A 55 9.16 -21.74 5.46
N ASP A 56 8.30 -21.48 6.45
CA ASP A 56 8.39 -22.09 7.79
C ASP A 56 8.34 -23.64 7.76
N GLU A 57 7.48 -24.20 6.91
CA GLU A 57 7.38 -25.65 6.75
C GLU A 57 8.65 -26.21 6.13
N TYR A 58 9.15 -25.58 5.06
CA TYR A 58 10.34 -26.04 4.35
C TYR A 58 11.64 -25.80 5.13
N LEU A 59 11.71 -24.77 5.98
CA LEU A 59 12.78 -24.59 6.96
C LEU A 59 12.78 -25.73 7.97
N SER A 60 11.61 -26.12 8.46
CA SER A 60 11.48 -27.27 9.37
C SER A 60 11.97 -28.58 8.70
N VAL A 61 11.63 -28.80 7.42
CA VAL A 61 12.14 -29.93 6.63
C VAL A 61 13.67 -29.92 6.55
N CYS A 62 14.28 -28.75 6.27
CA CYS A 62 15.73 -28.62 6.19
C CYS A 62 16.40 -28.90 7.55
N GLN A 63 15.89 -28.32 8.63
CA GLN A 63 16.43 -28.49 9.99
C GLN A 63 16.40 -29.95 10.44
N VAL A 64 15.30 -30.65 10.17
CA VAL A 64 15.19 -32.09 10.42
C VAL A 64 16.21 -32.85 9.58
N GLY A 65 16.32 -32.54 8.28
CA GLY A 65 17.30 -33.15 7.39
C GLY A 65 18.75 -32.97 7.85
N ILE A 66 19.13 -31.76 8.24
CA ILE A 66 20.45 -31.41 8.79
C ILE A 66 20.73 -32.21 10.06
N THR A 67 19.75 -32.26 10.96
CA THR A 67 19.89 -32.96 12.25
C THR A 67 20.07 -34.47 12.04
N PHE A 68 19.23 -35.09 11.20
CA PHE A 68 19.36 -36.51 10.88
C PHE A 68 20.69 -36.84 10.20
N ALA A 69 21.11 -36.03 9.22
CA ALA A 69 22.37 -36.22 8.52
C ALA A 69 23.57 -36.08 9.47
N SER A 70 23.54 -35.07 10.35
CA SER A 70 24.61 -34.81 11.32
C SER A 70 24.72 -35.91 12.38
N ILE A 71 23.59 -36.37 12.93
CA ILE A 71 23.55 -37.47 13.91
C ILE A 71 24.04 -38.78 13.26
N ALA A 72 23.53 -39.10 12.07
CA ALA A 72 23.94 -40.29 11.33
C ALA A 72 25.45 -40.25 10.99
N LEU A 73 25.97 -39.07 10.63
CA LEU A 73 27.39 -38.89 10.38
C LEU A 73 28.22 -39.09 11.65
N GLY A 74 27.71 -38.71 12.83
CA GLY A 74 28.33 -39.03 14.11
C GLY A 74 28.49 -40.54 14.33
N PHE A 75 27.42 -41.31 14.11
CA PHE A 75 27.43 -42.78 14.25
C PHE A 75 28.37 -43.47 13.24
N VAL A 76 28.52 -42.93 12.04
CA VAL A 76 29.43 -43.45 11.00
C VAL A 76 30.86 -42.96 11.22
N GLY A 77 31.01 -41.74 11.74
CA GLY A 77 32.26 -41.01 11.88
C GLY A 77 33.19 -41.60 12.92
N GLU A 78 32.68 -42.05 14.07
CA GLU A 78 33.50 -42.65 15.14
C GLU A 78 34.17 -43.98 14.69
N PRO A 79 33.44 -44.99 14.14
CA PRO A 79 34.06 -46.19 13.61
C PRO A 79 35.05 -45.90 12.48
N MET A 80 34.71 -44.96 11.60
CA MET A 80 35.57 -44.54 10.49
C MET A 80 36.89 -43.93 10.98
N ALA A 81 36.81 -43.00 11.93
CA ALA A 81 37.96 -42.36 12.55
C ALA A 81 38.87 -43.39 13.23
N LYS A 82 38.28 -44.33 13.99
CA LYS A 82 39.01 -45.42 14.63
C LYS A 82 39.78 -46.25 13.61
N MET A 83 39.14 -46.69 12.52
CA MET A 83 39.79 -47.52 11.51
C MET A 83 40.88 -46.80 10.70
N LEU A 84 40.76 -45.49 10.51
CA LEU A 84 41.74 -44.69 9.74
C LEU A 84 42.92 -44.21 10.60
N ILE A 85 42.69 -43.84 11.85
CA ILE A 85 43.67 -43.10 12.65
C ILE A 85 44.39 -44.01 13.65
N GLN A 86 43.70 -45.01 14.20
CA GLN A 86 44.28 -45.94 15.18
C GLN A 86 45.55 -46.65 14.66
N PRO A 87 45.63 -47.16 13.41
CA PRO A 87 46.83 -47.83 12.91
C PRO A 87 48.06 -46.91 12.85
N HIS A 88 47.84 -45.62 12.55
CA HIS A 88 48.91 -44.63 12.47
C HIS A 88 49.38 -44.19 13.86
N VAL A 89 48.47 -44.06 14.82
CA VAL A 89 48.80 -43.69 16.20
C VAL A 89 49.51 -44.83 16.93
N GLU A 90 49.08 -46.08 16.73
CA GLU A 90 49.75 -47.27 17.30
C GLU A 90 51.18 -47.44 16.79
N HIS A 91 51.41 -47.16 15.50
CA HIS A 91 52.75 -47.19 14.92
C HIS A 91 53.66 -46.07 15.47
N LEU A 92 53.10 -44.93 15.88
CA LEU A 92 53.87 -43.78 16.37
C LEU A 92 54.12 -43.81 17.88
N ALA A 93 53.17 -44.34 18.67
CA ALA A 93 53.19 -44.27 20.13
C ALA A 93 53.98 -45.42 20.80
N GLY A 94 54.23 -46.52 20.08
CA GLY A 94 54.84 -47.72 20.66
C GLY A 94 53.93 -48.43 21.67
N VAL A 95 54.28 -49.68 21.99
CA VAL A 95 53.43 -50.68 22.69
C VAL A 95 52.95 -50.29 24.10
N TYR A 96 53.46 -49.23 24.71
CA TYR A 96 53.34 -49.02 26.17
C TYR A 96 52.12 -48.24 26.67
N ALA A 97 51.16 -47.87 25.83
CA ALA A 97 49.94 -47.21 26.32
C ALA A 97 48.74 -47.38 25.38
N GLU A 98 48.32 -48.62 25.12
CA GLU A 98 47.21 -48.96 24.22
C GLU A 98 45.92 -48.14 24.51
N GLN A 99 45.59 -47.91 25.79
CA GLN A 99 44.44 -47.07 26.18
C GLN A 99 44.63 -45.57 25.92
N VAL A 100 45.85 -45.05 26.11
CA VAL A 100 46.16 -43.63 25.88
C VAL A 100 46.20 -43.36 24.37
N ALA A 101 46.83 -44.26 23.60
CA ALA A 101 46.85 -44.22 22.15
C ALA A 101 45.42 -44.28 21.57
N HIS A 102 44.56 -45.16 22.11
CA HIS A 102 43.16 -45.25 21.67
C HIS A 102 42.39 -43.96 21.95
N THR A 103 42.55 -43.37 23.13
CA THR A 103 41.86 -42.12 23.50
C THR A 103 42.32 -40.95 22.63
N ILE A 104 43.63 -40.82 22.40
CA ILE A 104 44.20 -39.76 21.55
C ILE A 104 43.73 -39.92 20.09
N ALA A 105 43.77 -41.14 19.55
CA ALA A 105 43.30 -41.42 18.19
C ALA A 105 41.81 -41.07 18.01
N THR A 106 40.97 -41.40 19.00
CA THR A 106 39.54 -41.07 18.99
C THR A 106 39.31 -39.57 19.04
N VAL A 107 39.99 -38.83 19.93
CA VAL A 107 39.85 -37.36 20.04
C VAL A 107 40.29 -36.66 18.75
N ILE A 108 41.45 -37.03 18.22
CA ILE A 108 41.96 -36.47 16.95
C ILE A 108 41.00 -36.79 15.81
N GLY A 109 40.48 -38.02 15.78
CA GLY A 109 39.54 -38.45 14.75
C GLY A 109 38.21 -37.73 14.79
N VAL A 110 37.62 -37.57 15.96
CA VAL A 110 36.40 -36.76 16.13
C VAL A 110 36.66 -35.32 15.69
N PHE A 111 37.83 -34.73 16.01
CA PHE A 111 38.15 -33.37 15.60
C PHE A 111 38.30 -33.22 14.09
N ILE A 112 39.00 -34.16 13.43
CA ILE A 112 39.16 -34.16 11.96
C ILE A 112 37.81 -34.35 11.27
N VAL A 113 37.03 -35.35 11.70
CA VAL A 113 35.71 -35.64 11.10
C VAL A 113 34.76 -34.46 11.30
N SER A 114 34.74 -33.86 12.51
CA SER A 114 33.92 -32.68 12.80
C SER A 114 34.37 -31.47 11.99
N GLY A 115 35.68 -31.27 11.81
CA GLY A 115 36.22 -30.20 10.97
C GLY A 115 35.84 -30.34 9.50
N ILE A 116 35.93 -31.55 8.95
CA ILE A 116 35.46 -31.86 7.58
C ILE A 116 33.95 -31.64 7.48
N HIS A 117 33.19 -32.08 8.47
CA HIS A 117 31.74 -31.89 8.51
C HIS A 117 31.34 -30.42 8.52
N ILE A 118 31.89 -29.62 9.43
CA ILE A 118 31.59 -28.19 9.53
C ILE A 118 32.00 -27.47 8.25
N LEU A 119 33.19 -27.76 7.72
CA LEU A 119 33.70 -27.08 6.53
C LEU A 119 32.87 -27.41 5.27
N PHE A 120 32.71 -28.70 4.96
CA PHE A 120 32.09 -29.14 3.70
C PHE A 120 30.59 -29.37 3.81
N GLY A 121 30.10 -29.78 4.98
CA GLY A 121 28.68 -30.00 5.24
C GLY A 121 27.91 -28.71 5.54
N GLU A 122 28.57 -27.68 6.07
CA GLU A 122 27.87 -26.47 6.52
C GLU A 122 28.43 -25.17 5.90
N GLN A 123 29.70 -24.83 6.14
CA GLN A 123 30.25 -23.52 5.79
C GLN A 123 30.31 -23.27 4.28
N ILE A 124 30.85 -24.23 3.51
CA ILE A 124 30.95 -24.11 2.05
C ILE A 124 29.55 -24.02 1.40
N PRO A 125 28.60 -24.93 1.68
CA PRO A 125 27.25 -24.85 1.13
C PRO A 125 26.54 -23.54 1.48
N LYS A 126 26.67 -23.08 2.73
CA LYS A 126 26.11 -21.79 3.18
C LYS A 126 26.67 -20.62 2.38
N LEU A 127 27.98 -20.55 2.18
CA LEU A 127 28.60 -19.49 1.38
C LEU A 127 28.14 -19.52 -0.08
N ILE A 128 27.97 -20.72 -0.65
CA ILE A 128 27.43 -20.91 -2.00
C ILE A 128 25.98 -20.39 -2.07
N ALA A 129 25.13 -20.79 -1.13
CA ALA A 129 23.74 -20.35 -1.06
C ALA A 129 23.61 -18.82 -0.97
N LEU A 130 24.50 -18.17 -0.20
CA LEU A 130 24.47 -16.71 -0.04
C LEU A 130 24.93 -15.95 -1.29
N ARG A 131 25.84 -16.52 -2.08
CA ARG A 131 26.36 -15.90 -3.31
C ARG A 131 25.55 -16.23 -4.57
N LEU A 132 24.97 -17.43 -4.62
CA LEU A 132 24.26 -17.98 -5.78
C LEU A 132 22.85 -18.44 -5.40
N SER A 133 22.13 -17.65 -4.62
CA SER A 133 20.84 -18.00 -4.02
C SER A 133 19.80 -18.46 -5.03
N GLU A 134 19.69 -17.78 -6.18
CA GLU A 134 18.74 -18.13 -7.25
C GLU A 134 18.99 -19.52 -7.84
N ARG A 135 20.25 -19.79 -8.21
CA ARG A 135 20.65 -21.08 -8.77
C ARG A 135 20.54 -22.18 -7.74
N ALA A 136 20.97 -21.92 -6.51
CA ALA A 136 20.87 -22.86 -5.41
C ALA A 136 19.40 -23.23 -5.12
N ALA A 137 18.52 -22.23 -4.97
CA ALA A 137 17.09 -22.46 -4.70
C ALA A 137 16.41 -23.25 -5.82
N THR A 138 16.66 -22.91 -7.08
CA THR A 138 16.06 -23.64 -8.23
C THR A 138 16.59 -25.06 -8.37
N TRP A 139 17.85 -25.33 -8.02
CA TRP A 139 18.41 -26.68 -8.01
C TRP A 139 17.87 -27.53 -6.84
N THR A 140 17.74 -26.94 -5.66
CA THR A 140 17.31 -27.65 -4.45
C THR A 140 15.80 -27.83 -4.37
N ALA A 141 15.01 -27.05 -5.10
CA ALA A 141 13.55 -27.04 -5.03
C ALA A 141 12.91 -28.44 -5.19
N VAL A 142 13.29 -29.19 -6.23
CA VAL A 142 12.67 -30.49 -6.51
C VAL A 142 13.07 -31.55 -5.46
N PRO A 143 14.36 -31.77 -5.15
CA PRO A 143 14.74 -32.68 -4.08
C PRO A 143 14.13 -32.30 -2.73
N LEU A 144 14.04 -31.00 -2.42
CA LEU A 144 13.48 -30.52 -1.16
C LEU A 144 11.99 -30.83 -1.04
N ARG A 145 11.22 -30.73 -2.15
CA ARG A 145 9.81 -31.17 -2.18
C ARG A 145 9.66 -32.65 -1.88
N ILE A 146 10.58 -33.49 -2.38
CA ILE A 146 10.58 -34.93 -2.09
C ILE A 146 10.89 -35.16 -0.60
N SER A 147 11.91 -34.47 -0.06
CA SER A 147 12.26 -34.54 1.36
C SER A 147 11.11 -34.16 2.27
N ARG A 148 10.31 -33.15 1.90
CA ARG A 148 9.07 -32.79 2.62
C ARG A 148 8.10 -33.97 2.72
N GLY A 149 7.89 -34.70 1.63
CA GLY A 149 7.04 -35.89 1.62
C GLY A 149 7.58 -37.01 2.54
N ILE A 150 8.90 -37.22 2.53
CA ILE A 150 9.56 -38.22 3.39
C ILE A 150 9.45 -37.84 4.88
N PHE A 151 9.67 -36.56 5.20
CA PHE A 151 9.65 -36.06 6.58
C PHE A 151 8.27 -35.62 7.07
N TYR A 152 7.21 -35.84 6.28
CA TYR A 152 5.85 -35.43 6.63
C TYR A 152 5.40 -35.96 8.00
N VAL A 153 5.57 -37.27 8.25
CA VAL A 153 5.14 -37.89 9.52
C VAL A 153 5.94 -37.38 10.73
N PRO A 154 7.30 -37.38 10.71
CA PRO A 154 8.09 -36.77 11.79
C PRO A 154 7.73 -35.31 12.07
N LEU A 155 7.55 -34.50 11.02
CA LEU A 155 7.20 -33.08 11.16
C LEU A 155 5.81 -32.89 11.75
N TRP A 156 4.84 -33.69 11.33
CA TRP A 156 3.50 -33.66 11.89
C TRP A 156 3.53 -33.94 13.40
N VAL A 157 4.29 -34.93 13.85
CA VAL A 157 4.45 -35.23 15.29
C VAL A 157 5.08 -34.05 16.04
N LEU A 158 6.18 -33.50 15.52
CA LEU A 158 6.87 -32.37 16.14
C LEU A 158 6.01 -31.10 16.21
N ASN A 159 5.25 -30.82 15.15
CA ASN A 159 4.35 -29.66 15.10
C ASN A 159 3.19 -29.80 16.10
N ASN A 160 2.61 -31.00 16.24
CA ASN A 160 1.58 -31.24 17.24
C ASN A 160 2.13 -31.13 18.68
N ALA A 161 3.33 -31.65 18.93
CA ALA A 161 3.99 -31.49 20.21
C ALA A 161 4.27 -30.00 20.54
N SER A 162 4.75 -29.24 19.56
CA SER A 162 5.00 -27.80 19.70
C SER A 162 3.71 -27.04 19.99
N GLN A 163 2.62 -27.34 19.29
CA GLN A 163 1.31 -26.73 19.56
C GLN A 163 0.76 -27.09 20.95
N LEU A 164 0.96 -28.33 21.41
CA LEU A 164 0.58 -28.74 22.76
C LEU A 164 1.35 -27.94 23.81
N ILE A 165 2.66 -27.75 23.62
CA ILE A 165 3.50 -26.94 24.50
C ILE A 165 3.05 -25.47 24.49
N LEU A 166 2.82 -24.89 23.30
CA LEU A 166 2.36 -23.51 23.17
C LEU A 166 1.00 -23.28 23.87
N ARG A 167 0.08 -24.26 23.80
CA ARG A 167 -1.17 -24.25 24.56
C ARG A 167 -0.94 -24.23 26.07
N VAL A 168 0.03 -24.99 26.58
CA VAL A 168 0.40 -25.00 28.00
C VAL A 168 0.93 -23.64 28.45
N PHE A 169 1.63 -22.90 27.57
CA PHE A 169 2.12 -21.54 27.84
C PHE A 169 1.10 -20.43 27.50
N GLY A 170 -0.13 -20.78 27.13
CA GLY A 170 -1.19 -19.81 26.81
C GLY A 170 -1.03 -19.08 25.47
N LEU A 171 -0.03 -19.44 24.67
CA LEU A 171 0.22 -18.88 23.34
C LEU A 171 -0.65 -19.62 22.31
N HIS A 172 -1.85 -19.11 22.07
CA HIS A 172 -2.73 -19.64 21.03
C HIS A 172 -2.26 -19.15 19.65
N LYS A 173 -2.13 -20.07 18.69
CA LYS A 173 -2.18 -19.69 17.27
C LYS A 173 -3.60 -19.20 16.99
N THR A 174 -3.77 -17.90 16.80
CA THR A 174 -4.94 -17.33 16.14
C THR A 174 -4.89 -17.75 14.68
N THR A 175 -5.51 -18.89 14.37
CA THR A 175 -5.76 -19.33 13.00
C THR A 175 -7.26 -19.52 12.86
N GLU A 176 -7.97 -18.39 12.79
CA GLU A 176 -9.35 -18.25 12.35
C GLU A 176 -9.55 -16.75 12.09
N GLY A 177 -9.52 -16.35 10.81
CA GLY A 177 -9.70 -14.97 10.36
C GLY A 177 -8.65 -14.02 10.92
N GLU A 178 -7.60 -13.74 10.15
CA GLU A 178 -6.91 -12.46 10.32
C GLU A 178 -7.98 -11.39 10.05
N GLU A 179 -8.61 -10.89 11.12
CA GLU A 179 -9.22 -9.56 11.09
C GLU A 179 -8.05 -8.62 10.84
N HIS A 180 -7.70 -8.49 9.55
CA HIS A 180 -6.68 -7.57 9.12
C HIS A 180 -7.06 -6.21 9.66
N SER A 181 -6.14 -5.59 10.38
CA SER A 181 -6.27 -4.17 10.70
C SER A 181 -6.49 -3.40 9.40
N GLU A 182 -7.22 -2.29 9.44
CA GLU A 182 -7.34 -1.38 8.31
C GLU A 182 -5.97 -1.02 7.72
N ASP A 183 -4.97 -0.84 8.59
CA ASP A 183 -3.58 -0.59 8.18
C ASP A 183 -2.96 -1.75 7.39
N GLU A 184 -3.27 -3.00 7.75
CA GLU A 184 -2.79 -4.18 7.02
C GLU A 184 -3.50 -4.32 5.68
N LEU A 185 -4.81 -4.04 5.64
CA LEU A 185 -5.57 -3.98 4.39
C LEU A 185 -4.99 -2.92 3.46
N ARG A 186 -4.68 -1.72 3.96
CA ARG A 186 -4.01 -0.66 3.17
C ARG A 186 -2.69 -1.16 2.56
N ILE A 187 -1.85 -1.86 3.34
CA ILE A 187 -0.58 -2.44 2.85
C ILE A 187 -0.82 -3.49 1.74
N ILE A 188 -1.83 -4.35 1.89
CA ILE A 188 -2.17 -5.37 0.90
C ILE A 188 -2.67 -4.73 -0.40
N LEU A 189 -3.45 -3.67 -0.30
CA LEU A 189 -4.02 -2.94 -1.44
C LEU A 189 -2.96 -2.16 -2.21
N ASP A 190 -2.03 -1.51 -1.51
CA ASP A 190 -0.86 -0.85 -2.09
C ASP A 190 0.03 -1.83 -2.88
N ARG A 191 0.28 -3.02 -2.30
CA ARG A 191 0.98 -4.12 -3.01
C ARG A 191 0.23 -4.63 -4.23
N SER A 192 -1.10 -4.62 -4.19
CA SER A 192 -1.94 -5.08 -5.31
C SER A 192 -1.96 -4.08 -6.48
N GLN A 193 -1.80 -2.79 -6.20
CA GLN A 193 -1.63 -1.75 -7.22
C GLN A 193 -0.25 -1.86 -7.89
N THR A 194 0.81 -1.99 -7.09
CA THR A 194 2.19 -2.06 -7.61
C THR A 194 2.45 -3.32 -8.45
N THR A 195 1.73 -4.40 -8.19
CA THR A 195 1.75 -5.64 -9.01
C THR A 195 0.83 -5.59 -10.23
N GLY A 196 0.13 -4.46 -10.46
CA GLY A 196 -0.75 -4.25 -11.62
C GLY A 196 -2.08 -4.99 -11.57
N VAL A 197 -2.41 -5.63 -10.44
CA VAL A 197 -3.68 -6.37 -10.25
C VAL A 197 -4.85 -5.41 -9.99
N MET A 198 -4.56 -4.19 -9.51
CA MET A 198 -5.53 -3.16 -9.18
C MET A 198 -5.20 -1.84 -9.88
N SER A 199 -6.21 -1.15 -10.43
CA SER A 199 -6.02 0.19 -10.97
C SER A 199 -5.96 1.23 -9.86
N PHE A 200 -5.26 2.34 -10.10
CA PHE A 200 -5.10 3.39 -9.10
C PHE A 200 -6.44 4.00 -8.68
N ARG A 201 -7.37 4.18 -9.63
CA ARG A 201 -8.74 4.63 -9.32
C ARG A 201 -9.46 3.73 -8.31
N ARG A 202 -9.26 2.41 -8.39
CA ARG A 202 -9.87 1.45 -7.44
C ARG A 202 -9.21 1.53 -6.06
N LEU A 203 -7.89 1.70 -6.01
CA LEU A 203 -7.17 1.94 -4.77
C LEU A 203 -7.70 3.20 -4.07
N LEU A 204 -7.86 4.30 -4.81
CA LEU A 204 -8.37 5.56 -4.27
C LEU A 204 -9.80 5.42 -3.69
N PHE A 205 -10.69 4.68 -4.35
CA PHE A 205 -12.03 4.41 -3.81
C PHE A 205 -11.98 3.64 -2.49
N MET A 206 -11.08 2.67 -2.36
CA MET A 206 -10.93 1.93 -1.11
C MET A 206 -10.30 2.78 0.00
N GLU A 207 -9.32 3.63 -0.33
CA GLU A 207 -8.81 4.62 0.63
C GLU A 207 -9.92 5.55 1.11
N ASN A 208 -10.76 6.06 0.20
CA ASN A 208 -11.88 6.92 0.57
C ASN A 208 -12.91 6.22 1.46
N ILE A 209 -13.17 4.92 1.24
CA ILE A 209 -14.06 4.13 2.11
C ILE A 209 -13.50 4.07 3.53
N PHE A 210 -12.19 3.86 3.67
CA PHE A 210 -11.52 3.86 4.96
C PHE A 210 -11.55 5.25 5.61
N GLU A 211 -11.26 6.32 4.86
CA GLU A 211 -11.33 7.70 5.36
C GLU A 211 -12.74 8.09 5.80
N LEU A 212 -13.80 7.60 5.15
CA LEU A 212 -15.20 7.88 5.49
C LEU A 212 -15.52 7.57 6.96
N GLY A 213 -14.92 6.53 7.53
CA GLY A 213 -15.11 6.14 8.94
C GLY A 213 -14.64 7.20 9.94
N GLU A 214 -13.68 8.03 9.53
CA GLU A 214 -13.09 9.10 10.37
C GLU A 214 -13.73 10.48 10.13
N LEU A 215 -14.45 10.65 9.00
CA LEU A 215 -15.04 11.92 8.62
C LEU A 215 -16.28 12.28 9.45
N LYS A 216 -16.43 13.57 9.73
CA LYS A 216 -17.60 14.16 10.38
C LYS A 216 -18.42 14.95 9.38
N VAL A 217 -19.68 15.22 9.76
CA VAL A 217 -20.57 16.09 8.97
C VAL A 217 -19.94 17.45 8.68
N SER A 218 -19.15 18.01 9.61
CA SER A 218 -18.44 19.27 9.39
C SER A 218 -17.50 19.27 8.20
N ASP A 219 -16.99 18.10 7.80
CA ASP A 219 -15.95 17.96 6.78
C ASP A 219 -16.54 17.94 5.36
N ALA A 220 -17.79 17.47 5.22
CA ALA A 220 -18.50 17.35 3.94
C ALA A 220 -19.67 18.34 3.76
N MET A 221 -20.17 18.96 4.84
CA MET A 221 -21.33 19.85 4.75
C MET A 221 -21.06 21.15 3.97
N ARG A 222 -22.10 21.68 3.33
CA ARG A 222 -22.13 23.06 2.82
C ARG A 222 -22.45 24.01 3.97
N ARG A 223 -21.59 25.00 4.22
CA ARG A 223 -21.82 26.02 5.26
C ARG A 223 -23.05 26.86 4.92
N ARG A 224 -23.80 27.33 5.92
CA ARG A 224 -24.99 28.17 5.74
C ARG A 224 -24.79 29.34 4.76
N SER A 225 -23.62 30.00 4.81
CA SER A 225 -23.29 31.12 3.92
C SER A 225 -23.21 30.75 2.44
N SER A 226 -22.97 29.48 2.10
CA SER A 226 -22.95 28.99 0.71
C SER A 226 -24.25 28.32 0.28
N VAL A 227 -25.23 28.16 1.19
CA VAL A 227 -26.52 27.55 0.86
C VAL A 227 -27.42 28.58 0.19
N ARG A 228 -28.09 28.17 -0.89
CA ARG A 228 -29.16 28.95 -1.53
C ARG A 228 -30.51 28.45 -1.05
N PHE A 229 -31.40 29.37 -0.72
CA PHE A 229 -32.69 29.08 -0.13
C PHE A 229 -33.79 29.94 -0.75
N LEU A 230 -35.04 29.52 -0.56
CA LEU A 230 -36.23 30.24 -0.98
C LEU A 230 -36.83 30.96 0.23
N HIS A 231 -37.52 32.06 -0.05
CA HIS A 231 -38.20 32.86 0.97
C HIS A 231 -39.69 32.63 0.92
N GLN A 232 -40.30 32.32 2.07
CA GLN A 232 -41.72 32.09 2.21
C GLN A 232 -42.56 33.32 1.83
N HIS A 233 -42.06 34.52 2.14
CA HIS A 233 -42.78 35.79 1.96
C HIS A 233 -42.30 36.60 0.75
N ALA A 234 -41.36 36.09 -0.04
CA ALA A 234 -40.92 36.77 -1.26
C ALA A 234 -41.91 36.52 -2.41
N PRO A 235 -42.02 37.47 -3.37
CA PRO A 235 -42.74 37.24 -4.61
C PRO A 235 -42.24 35.97 -5.32
N TRP A 236 -43.16 35.20 -5.90
CA TRP A 236 -42.84 33.94 -6.57
C TRP A 236 -41.74 34.10 -7.64
N ASP A 237 -41.78 35.18 -8.43
CA ASP A 237 -40.79 35.46 -9.47
C ASP A 237 -39.36 35.54 -8.93
N MET A 238 -39.18 36.04 -7.70
CA MET A 238 -37.86 36.13 -7.06
C MET A 238 -37.34 34.74 -6.70
N ASN A 239 -38.18 33.89 -6.11
CA ASN A 239 -37.84 32.50 -5.81
C ASN A 239 -37.60 31.68 -7.09
N LEU A 240 -38.38 31.94 -8.14
CA LEU A 240 -38.22 31.32 -9.44
C LEU A 240 -36.87 31.69 -10.09
N GLU A 241 -36.45 32.95 -9.97
CA GLU A 241 -35.15 33.39 -10.48
C GLU A 241 -33.99 32.72 -9.75
N VAL A 242 -34.08 32.57 -8.42
CA VAL A 242 -33.10 31.80 -7.64
C VAL A 242 -33.02 30.36 -8.16
N MET A 243 -34.15 29.69 -8.37
CA MET A 243 -34.17 28.32 -8.89
C MET A 243 -33.58 28.22 -10.30
N ARG A 244 -33.86 29.17 -11.19
CA ARG A 244 -33.32 29.21 -12.55
C ARG A 244 -31.82 29.47 -12.60
N THR A 245 -31.34 30.34 -11.71
CA THR A 245 -29.93 30.71 -11.61
C THR A 245 -29.10 29.53 -11.12
N TYR A 246 -29.51 28.91 -10.02
CA TYR A 246 -28.69 27.90 -9.34
C TYR A 246 -29.01 26.45 -9.73
N ARG A 247 -30.18 26.19 -10.31
CA ARG A 247 -30.58 24.88 -10.90
C ARG A 247 -30.49 23.67 -9.97
N TYR A 248 -30.48 23.87 -8.65
CA TYR A 248 -30.49 22.77 -7.69
C TYR A 248 -31.84 22.04 -7.67
N SER A 249 -31.82 20.77 -7.26
CA SER A 249 -33.04 19.97 -7.13
C SER A 249 -33.86 20.29 -5.88
N ARG A 250 -33.20 20.81 -4.82
CA ARG A 250 -33.77 20.99 -3.48
C ARG A 250 -33.30 22.31 -2.88
N PHE A 251 -34.24 23.06 -2.30
CA PHE A 251 -33.96 24.34 -1.65
C PHE A 251 -34.58 24.39 -0.26
N PRO A 252 -33.84 24.80 0.79
CA PRO A 252 -34.46 25.17 2.07
C PRO A 252 -35.44 26.32 1.90
N LEU A 253 -36.57 26.27 2.59
CA LEU A 253 -37.54 27.37 2.69
C LEU A 253 -37.33 28.10 4.01
N LEU A 254 -37.04 29.39 3.97
CA LEU A 254 -36.94 30.24 5.16
C LEU A 254 -38.13 31.17 5.27
N ASP A 255 -38.56 31.37 6.51
CA ASP A 255 -39.55 32.39 6.88
C ASP A 255 -38.93 33.80 6.79
N SER A 256 -37.75 33.98 7.37
CA SER A 256 -36.97 35.24 7.35
C SER A 256 -35.47 34.97 7.26
N GLU A 257 -34.69 35.97 6.84
CA GLU A 257 -33.21 35.92 6.80
C GLU A 257 -32.59 35.61 8.18
N THR A 258 -33.23 36.09 9.24
CA THR A 258 -32.83 35.87 10.63
C THR A 258 -33.31 34.54 11.21
N ALA A 259 -34.03 33.72 10.44
CA ALA A 259 -34.54 32.45 10.92
C ALA A 259 -33.39 31.56 11.42
N GLU A 260 -33.61 30.94 12.57
CA GLU A 260 -32.64 30.01 13.17
C GLU A 260 -32.58 28.70 12.39
N LYS A 261 -33.68 28.30 11.74
CA LYS A 261 -33.82 27.03 10.99
C LYS A 261 -34.78 27.20 9.80
N PRO A 262 -34.61 26.41 8.73
CA PRO A 262 -35.58 26.35 7.64
C PRO A 262 -36.94 25.79 8.09
N TYR A 263 -38.03 26.26 7.49
CA TYR A 263 -39.37 25.70 7.67
C TYR A 263 -39.47 24.28 7.10
N GLY A 264 -38.84 24.04 5.94
CA GLY A 264 -38.80 22.74 5.27
C GLY A 264 -37.92 22.79 4.03
N ILE A 265 -37.97 21.74 3.22
CA ILE A 265 -37.24 21.65 1.94
C ILE A 265 -38.24 21.60 0.80
N ILE A 266 -38.03 22.43 -0.22
CA ILE A 266 -38.80 22.44 -1.46
C ILE A 266 -38.06 21.61 -2.49
N HIS A 267 -38.74 20.64 -3.09
CA HIS A 267 -38.22 19.86 -4.20
C HIS A 267 -38.78 20.42 -5.52
N VAL A 268 -37.90 20.72 -6.48
CA VAL A 268 -38.32 21.35 -7.75
C VAL A 268 -39.36 20.50 -8.52
N LYS A 269 -39.21 19.17 -8.53
CA LYS A 269 -40.22 18.24 -9.08
C LYS A 269 -41.62 18.43 -8.50
N ASP A 270 -41.79 18.80 -7.23
CA ASP A 270 -43.13 19.01 -6.66
C ASP A 270 -43.77 20.28 -7.21
N LEU A 271 -42.96 21.33 -7.44
CA LEU A 271 -43.41 22.56 -8.09
C LEU A 271 -43.84 22.30 -9.53
N LEU A 272 -43.07 21.49 -10.27
CA LEU A 272 -43.39 21.10 -11.64
C LEU A 272 -44.68 20.28 -11.72
N LEU A 273 -44.91 19.36 -10.78
CA LEU A 273 -46.11 18.53 -10.74
C LEU A 273 -47.37 19.32 -10.36
N GLN A 274 -47.23 20.39 -9.56
CA GLN A 274 -48.37 21.24 -9.20
C GLN A 274 -48.81 22.13 -10.39
N ALA A 275 -47.88 22.54 -11.25
CA ALA A 275 -48.11 23.38 -12.43
C ALA A 275 -48.95 24.65 -12.17
N ALA A 276 -48.91 25.17 -10.94
CA ALA A 276 -49.61 26.39 -10.56
C ALA A 276 -48.80 27.64 -10.98
N PRO A 277 -49.46 28.74 -11.40
CA PRO A 277 -48.78 30.00 -11.71
C PRO A 277 -47.99 30.54 -10.51
N GLU A 278 -48.57 30.41 -9.31
CA GLU A 278 -47.96 30.75 -8.03
C GLU A 278 -48.18 29.59 -7.05
N PRO A 279 -47.19 28.70 -6.87
CA PRO A 279 -47.31 27.57 -5.96
C PRO A 279 -47.16 28.01 -4.50
N ASP A 280 -47.96 27.39 -3.63
CA ASP A 280 -47.88 27.58 -2.18
C ASP A 280 -46.71 26.78 -1.60
N LEU A 281 -45.57 27.45 -1.42
CA LEU A 281 -44.33 26.83 -0.96
C LEU A 281 -44.46 26.17 0.42
N VAL A 282 -45.28 26.71 1.31
CA VAL A 282 -45.48 26.18 2.66
C VAL A 282 -46.12 24.79 2.60
N LYS A 283 -47.08 24.59 1.69
CA LYS A 283 -47.73 23.27 1.49
C LYS A 283 -46.83 22.25 0.81
N LEU A 284 -45.87 22.69 0.01
CA LEU A 284 -44.91 21.83 -0.67
C LEU A 284 -43.66 21.53 0.16
N ALA A 285 -43.51 22.20 1.31
CA ALA A 285 -42.36 22.03 2.19
C ALA A 285 -42.34 20.61 2.78
N ARG A 286 -41.28 19.87 2.45
CA ARG A 286 -41.03 18.53 2.99
C ARG A 286 -40.22 18.60 4.28
N PRO A 287 -40.41 17.64 5.20
CA PRO A 287 -39.56 17.52 6.38
C PRO A 287 -38.12 17.16 5.99
N TYR A 288 -37.17 17.52 6.85
CA TYR A 288 -35.75 17.22 6.71
C TYR A 288 -35.19 16.53 7.96
N LEU A 289 -34.03 15.91 7.82
CA LEU A 289 -33.28 15.39 8.96
C LEU A 289 -32.48 16.51 9.63
N ILE A 290 -32.30 16.42 10.94
CA ILE A 290 -31.43 17.31 11.71
C ILE A 290 -30.25 16.49 12.20
N THR A 291 -29.04 17.03 12.03
CA THR A 291 -27.78 16.42 12.48
C THR A 291 -26.87 17.48 13.10
N SER A 292 -25.83 17.08 13.85
CA SER A 292 -24.83 18.01 14.36
C SER A 292 -23.56 17.98 13.53
N GLU A 293 -22.75 19.03 13.64
CA GLU A 293 -21.43 19.11 12.98
C GLU A 293 -20.49 17.95 13.37
N SER A 294 -20.64 17.45 14.60
CA SER A 294 -19.79 16.40 15.19
C SER A 294 -20.24 14.98 14.85
N THR A 295 -21.39 14.80 14.20
CA THR A 295 -21.91 13.47 13.84
C THR A 295 -20.96 12.82 12.82
N ALA A 296 -20.70 11.52 12.99
CA ALA A 296 -19.93 10.75 12.02
C ALA A 296 -20.68 10.66 10.68
N LEU A 297 -19.96 10.83 9.57
CA LEU A 297 -20.57 10.90 8.24
C LEU A 297 -21.26 9.58 7.86
N GLU A 298 -20.62 8.45 8.19
CA GLU A 298 -21.18 7.11 8.00
C GLU A 298 -22.51 6.91 8.75
N SER A 299 -22.58 7.38 10.00
CA SER A 299 -23.82 7.30 10.80
C SER A 299 -24.94 8.13 10.19
N LEU A 300 -24.64 9.33 9.68
CA LEU A 300 -25.62 10.15 8.98
C LEU A 300 -26.11 9.44 7.69
N LEU A 301 -25.21 8.84 6.91
CA LEU A 301 -25.57 8.10 5.71
C LEU A 301 -26.55 6.97 6.02
N ALA A 302 -26.29 6.18 7.07
CA ALA A 302 -27.17 5.11 7.50
C ALA A 302 -28.55 5.64 7.91
N ASP A 303 -28.61 6.76 8.63
CA ASP A 303 -29.87 7.41 9.03
C ASP A 303 -30.65 7.95 7.82
N MET A 304 -29.96 8.58 6.87
CA MET A 304 -30.53 9.08 5.62
C MET A 304 -31.13 7.95 4.79
N GLN A 305 -30.41 6.82 4.65
CA GLN A 305 -30.89 5.62 3.97
C GLN A 305 -32.12 5.02 4.68
N ARG A 306 -32.05 4.85 5.99
CA ARG A 306 -33.14 4.26 6.80
C ARG A 306 -34.42 5.09 6.71
N ARG A 307 -34.31 6.42 6.76
CA ARG A 307 -35.46 7.34 6.71
C ARG A 307 -35.84 7.76 5.29
N ARG A 308 -35.12 7.29 4.27
CA ARG A 308 -35.29 7.68 2.85
C ARG A 308 -35.27 9.20 2.65
N SER A 309 -34.44 9.91 3.42
CA SER A 309 -34.24 11.35 3.30
C SER A 309 -32.91 11.61 2.60
N HIS A 310 -32.92 12.44 1.57
CA HIS A 310 -31.72 12.82 0.81
C HIS A 310 -31.07 14.10 1.33
N VAL A 311 -31.65 14.76 2.34
CA VAL A 311 -31.18 16.04 2.87
C VAL A 311 -31.20 16.04 4.39
N ALA A 312 -30.17 16.66 4.98
CA ALA A 312 -30.11 17.01 6.38
C ALA A 312 -29.67 18.47 6.59
N ILE A 313 -30.26 19.10 7.60
CA ILE A 313 -29.88 20.41 8.13
C ILE A 313 -28.91 20.18 9.30
N VAL A 314 -27.76 20.84 9.21
CA VAL A 314 -26.71 20.75 10.22
C VAL A 314 -26.86 21.90 11.22
N ILE A 315 -26.86 21.54 12.51
CA ILE A 315 -26.93 22.50 13.61
C ILE A 315 -25.62 22.52 14.41
N GLY A 316 -25.23 23.72 14.84
CA GLY A 316 -24.10 23.92 15.75
C GLY A 316 -24.48 23.63 17.21
N ALA A 317 -23.52 23.75 18.12
CA ALA A 317 -23.72 23.51 19.55
C ALA A 317 -24.80 24.40 20.20
N ALA A 318 -24.99 25.62 19.68
CA ALA A 318 -26.03 26.54 20.13
C ALA A 318 -27.42 26.25 19.54
N GLY A 319 -27.58 25.20 18.72
CA GLY A 319 -28.84 24.81 18.08
C GLY A 319 -29.21 25.61 16.83
N ALA A 320 -28.41 26.60 16.45
CA ALA A 320 -28.58 27.39 15.23
C ALA A 320 -28.18 26.59 13.98
N TRP A 321 -28.82 26.88 12.84
CA TRP A 321 -28.47 26.33 11.54
C TRP A 321 -27.07 26.81 11.10
N THR A 322 -26.15 25.86 10.91
CA THR A 322 -24.77 26.13 10.49
C THR A 322 -24.43 25.55 9.13
N GLY A 323 -25.17 24.55 8.64
CA GLY A 323 -24.89 23.94 7.34
C GLY A 323 -26.00 23.06 6.78
N PHE A 324 -25.76 22.57 5.57
CA PHE A 324 -26.67 21.75 4.79
C PHE A 324 -25.85 20.62 4.17
N ILE A 325 -26.38 19.40 4.20
CA ILE A 325 -25.71 18.24 3.62
C ILE A 325 -26.73 17.33 2.94
N THR A 326 -26.32 16.77 1.81
CA THR A 326 -27.09 15.82 1.02
C THR A 326 -26.47 14.43 1.06
N MET A 327 -27.24 13.41 0.68
CA MET A 327 -26.72 12.05 0.57
C MET A 327 -25.65 11.98 -0.54
N GLU A 328 -25.87 12.74 -1.59
CA GLU A 328 -24.97 12.92 -2.72
C GLU A 328 -23.61 13.49 -2.25
N ASP A 329 -23.59 14.47 -1.36
CA ASP A 329 -22.35 15.00 -0.77
C ASP A 329 -21.58 13.93 0.03
N ILE A 330 -22.28 13.00 0.70
CA ILE A 330 -21.62 11.90 1.43
C ILE A 330 -21.04 10.85 0.47
N ILE A 331 -21.82 10.49 -0.55
CA ILE A 331 -21.39 9.53 -1.57
C ILE A 331 -20.18 10.07 -2.34
N GLU A 332 -20.14 11.38 -2.60
CA GLU A 332 -19.02 12.08 -3.24
C GLU A 332 -17.69 11.88 -2.49
N GLU A 333 -17.69 11.82 -1.16
CA GLU A 333 -16.47 11.55 -0.40
C GLU A 333 -15.90 10.14 -0.70
N ILE A 334 -16.76 9.17 -1.06
CA ILE A 334 -16.36 7.79 -1.41
C ILE A 334 -15.88 7.71 -2.86
N ILE A 335 -16.74 8.13 -3.80
CA ILE A 335 -16.52 7.91 -5.24
C ILE A 335 -15.69 9.02 -5.89
N GLY A 336 -15.35 10.06 -5.14
CA GLY A 336 -14.83 11.30 -5.70
C GLY A 336 -15.91 12.08 -6.44
N THR A 337 -15.52 13.14 -7.13
CA THR A 337 -16.50 14.03 -7.74
C THR A 337 -17.15 13.39 -8.96
N VAL A 338 -18.46 13.19 -8.90
CA VAL A 338 -19.32 13.02 -10.09
C VAL A 338 -19.74 14.42 -10.51
N THR A 339 -19.34 14.85 -11.70
CA THR A 339 -19.74 16.15 -12.24
C THR A 339 -21.27 16.19 -12.33
N ASP A 340 -21.91 17.06 -11.56
CA ASP A 340 -23.34 17.34 -11.76
C ASP A 340 -23.50 18.01 -13.13
N GLU A 341 -24.40 17.50 -13.96
CA GLU A 341 -24.69 18.03 -15.30
C GLU A 341 -25.12 19.51 -15.26
N PHE A 342 -25.47 20.03 -14.07
CA PHE A 342 -25.95 21.39 -13.86
C PHE A 342 -25.05 22.27 -12.97
N GLU A 343 -23.84 21.83 -12.57
CA GLU A 343 -22.91 22.65 -11.80
C GLU A 343 -22.40 23.86 -12.62
N ALA A 344 -22.51 25.07 -12.06
CA ALA A 344 -22.16 26.33 -12.73
C ALA A 344 -20.68 26.76 -12.54
N ASP A 345 -19.93 26.10 -11.63
CA ASP A 345 -18.51 26.37 -11.46
C ASP A 345 -17.72 25.63 -12.55
N ALA A 346 -16.95 26.38 -13.36
CA ALA A 346 -16.09 25.80 -14.38
C ALA A 346 -15.12 24.79 -13.72
N PRO A 347 -14.93 23.58 -14.30
CA PRO A 347 -14.00 22.61 -13.76
C PRO A 347 -12.58 23.21 -13.73
N ILE A 348 -11.90 23.09 -12.59
CA ILE A 348 -10.49 23.50 -12.48
C ILE A 348 -9.65 22.52 -13.30
N GLU A 349 -9.00 23.02 -14.34
CA GLU A 349 -8.13 22.23 -15.22
C GLU A 349 -6.72 22.09 -14.61
N LEU A 350 -5.98 21.03 -14.95
CA LEU A 350 -4.59 20.86 -14.53
C LEU A 350 -3.74 22.05 -15.02
N GLY A 351 -4.07 22.58 -16.20
CA GLY A 351 -3.45 23.78 -16.77
C GLY A 351 -3.66 25.07 -15.97
N ASP A 352 -4.64 25.12 -15.05
CA ASP A 352 -4.92 26.29 -14.20
C ASP A 352 -4.12 26.28 -12.90
N VAL A 353 -3.73 25.08 -12.43
CA VAL A 353 -3.04 24.88 -11.16
C VAL A 353 -1.53 24.67 -11.32
N LEU A 354 -1.09 24.36 -12.55
CA LEU A 354 0.31 24.23 -12.94
C LEU A 354 0.78 25.44 -13.76
N THR A 355 1.97 25.96 -13.44
CA THR A 355 2.61 27.04 -14.20
C THR A 355 4.06 26.65 -14.54
N THR A 356 4.66 27.30 -15.54
CA THR A 356 6.05 27.03 -15.94
C THR A 356 7.05 27.22 -14.80
N GLY A 357 6.80 28.15 -13.87
CA GLY A 357 7.62 28.36 -12.67
C GLY A 357 7.54 27.23 -11.63
N ARG A 358 6.52 26.37 -11.73
CA ARG A 358 6.27 25.21 -10.85
C ARG A 358 6.72 23.89 -11.48
N ILE A 359 7.33 23.95 -12.65
CA ILE A 359 7.89 22.81 -13.38
C ILE A 359 9.40 22.84 -13.20
N VAL A 360 9.96 21.78 -12.61
CA VAL A 360 11.40 21.67 -12.35
C VAL A 360 11.94 20.40 -12.98
N LEU A 361 12.81 20.58 -13.97
CA LEU A 361 13.47 19.50 -14.71
C LEU A 361 14.89 19.28 -14.18
N GLY A 362 15.41 18.06 -14.32
CA GLY A 362 16.77 17.71 -13.95
C GLY A 362 17.05 17.80 -12.45
N VAL A 363 16.07 17.47 -11.60
CA VAL A 363 16.25 17.54 -10.15
C VAL A 363 17.14 16.40 -9.67
N GLU A 364 18.25 16.78 -9.05
CA GLU A 364 19.14 15.87 -8.32
C GLU A 364 18.77 15.88 -6.84
N ALA A 365 18.00 14.89 -6.40
CA ALA A 365 17.61 14.72 -5.02
C ALA A 365 17.67 13.23 -4.61
N MET A 366 18.17 12.98 -3.40
CA MET A 366 18.26 11.63 -2.84
C MET A 366 17.02 11.23 -2.03
N THR A 367 16.12 12.18 -1.77
CA THR A 367 14.89 11.98 -0.98
C THR A 367 13.73 12.76 -1.59
N LEU A 368 12.51 12.28 -1.35
CA LEU A 368 11.28 12.97 -1.74
C LEU A 368 11.22 14.39 -1.16
N ALA A 369 11.54 14.53 0.13
CA ALA A 369 11.63 15.80 0.83
C ALA A 369 12.60 16.78 0.14
N GLY A 370 13.74 16.28 -0.33
CA GLY A 370 14.75 17.08 -1.03
C GLY A 370 14.23 17.63 -2.37
N ALA A 371 13.56 16.80 -3.16
CA ALA A 371 13.00 17.24 -4.42
C ALA A 371 11.86 18.24 -4.26
N ILE A 372 10.93 17.97 -3.33
CA ILE A 372 9.82 18.89 -3.04
C ILE A 372 10.38 20.24 -2.58
N ARG A 373 11.42 20.26 -1.74
CA ARG A 373 12.08 21.50 -1.31
C ARG A 373 12.66 22.31 -2.46
N ILE A 374 13.33 21.66 -3.40
CA ILE A 374 13.88 22.32 -4.60
C ILE A 374 12.73 22.95 -5.40
N ALA A 375 11.62 22.25 -5.59
CA ALA A 375 10.46 22.77 -6.31
C ALA A 375 9.79 23.94 -5.58
N LEU A 376 9.54 23.80 -4.27
CA LEU A 376 8.89 24.84 -3.46
C LEU A 376 9.75 26.10 -3.32
N SER A 377 11.09 25.98 -3.36
CA SER A 377 12.00 27.15 -3.30
C SER A 377 11.83 28.14 -4.47
N ARG A 378 11.22 27.71 -5.57
CA ARG A 378 10.91 28.54 -6.74
C ARG A 378 9.57 29.26 -6.63
N ILE A 379 8.78 28.97 -5.60
CA ILE A 379 7.45 29.55 -5.38
C ILE A 379 7.59 30.74 -4.43
N PRO A 380 6.96 31.89 -4.73
CA PRO A 380 6.91 33.01 -3.79
C PRO A 380 6.29 32.58 -2.46
N ALA A 381 6.90 32.94 -1.33
CA ALA A 381 6.43 32.54 0.01
C ALA A 381 4.97 32.93 0.31
N GLY A 382 4.46 33.99 -0.34
CA GLY A 382 3.07 34.43 -0.21
C GLY A 382 2.03 33.48 -0.80
N ASP A 383 2.42 32.57 -1.70
CA ASP A 383 1.49 31.67 -2.40
C ASP A 383 1.19 30.39 -1.61
N LEU A 384 2.04 30.02 -0.64
CA LEU A 384 1.97 28.76 0.09
C LEU A 384 1.16 28.84 1.40
N GLY A 385 0.93 30.05 1.92
CA GLY A 385 0.22 30.28 3.20
C GLY A 385 0.99 29.85 4.46
N HIS A 386 2.00 28.99 4.32
CA HIS A 386 2.89 28.49 5.38
C HIS A 386 4.34 28.47 4.91
N ASP A 387 5.27 28.24 5.84
CA ASP A 387 6.66 27.98 5.49
C ASP A 387 6.82 26.63 4.76
N VAL A 388 7.89 26.55 3.96
CA VAL A 388 8.18 25.38 3.10
C VAL A 388 8.31 24.08 3.90
N GLU A 389 8.85 24.12 5.14
CA GLU A 389 9.04 22.92 5.95
C GLU A 389 7.72 22.36 6.44
N THR A 390 6.79 23.23 6.85
CA THR A 390 5.45 22.82 7.26
C THR A 390 4.71 22.13 6.12
N VAL A 391 4.82 22.65 4.89
CA VAL A 391 4.20 22.04 3.70
C VAL A 391 4.83 20.67 3.38
N ILE A 392 6.16 20.58 3.38
CA ILE A 392 6.87 19.30 3.14
C ILE A 392 6.46 18.27 4.19
N LYS A 393 6.39 18.67 5.47
CA LYS A 393 6.00 17.77 6.56
C LYS A 393 4.59 17.21 6.33
N ALA A 394 3.63 18.04 5.93
CA ALA A 394 2.27 17.59 5.64
C ALA A 394 2.22 16.57 4.50
N VAL A 395 3.01 16.77 3.44
CA VAL A 395 3.11 15.80 2.32
C VAL A 395 3.73 14.49 2.79
N LEU A 396 4.84 14.53 3.54
CA LEU A 396 5.51 13.33 4.03
C LEU A 396 4.67 12.55 5.04
N GLU A 397 3.92 13.24 5.91
CA GLU A 397 2.99 12.57 6.83
C GLU A 397 1.89 11.82 6.08
N ARG A 398 1.37 12.37 4.97
CA ARG A 398 0.40 11.65 4.12
C ARG A 398 1.03 10.48 3.37
N GLU A 399 2.20 10.66 2.78
CA GLU A 399 2.94 9.60 2.08
C GLU A 399 3.30 8.41 2.99
N ARG A 400 3.53 8.67 4.28
CA ARG A 400 3.84 7.60 5.24
C ARG A 400 2.63 6.70 5.54
N ILE A 401 1.42 7.22 5.36
CA ILE A 401 0.17 6.48 5.59
C ILE A 401 -0.16 5.61 4.37
N ALA A 402 0.00 6.17 3.17
CA ALA A 402 -0.06 5.43 1.91
C ALA A 402 0.87 6.11 0.91
N GLY A 403 1.83 5.36 0.37
CA GLY A 403 2.77 5.88 -0.61
C GLY A 403 2.09 6.08 -1.95
N THR A 404 2.27 7.24 -2.59
CA THR A 404 1.57 7.53 -3.85
C THR A 404 2.45 7.24 -5.07
N TYR A 405 3.10 6.07 -5.09
CA TYR A 405 3.88 5.62 -6.24
C TYR A 405 2.97 4.87 -7.22
N LEU A 406 2.91 5.34 -8.47
CA LEU A 406 1.96 4.87 -9.48
C LEU A 406 2.51 3.75 -10.36
N GLY A 407 3.75 3.29 -10.13
CA GLY A 407 4.47 2.42 -11.06
C GLY A 407 5.15 3.19 -12.19
N LYS A 408 5.95 2.47 -12.98
CA LYS A 408 6.70 3.00 -14.14
C LYS A 408 7.61 4.19 -13.81
N GLY A 409 7.93 4.49 -12.56
CA GLY A 409 8.73 5.65 -12.17
C GLY A 409 7.93 6.95 -12.07
N VAL A 410 6.62 6.89 -11.81
CA VAL A 410 5.76 8.07 -11.56
C VAL A 410 5.26 8.06 -10.12
N ALA A 411 5.24 9.23 -9.47
CA ALA A 411 4.67 9.41 -8.13
C ALA A 411 3.74 10.64 -8.08
N LEU A 412 2.73 10.60 -7.22
CA LEU A 412 1.74 11.66 -7.00
C LEU A 412 1.68 12.10 -5.52
N PRO A 413 2.77 12.61 -4.93
CA PRO A 413 2.73 13.09 -3.54
C PRO A 413 1.69 14.20 -3.37
N HIS A 414 0.86 14.12 -2.36
CA HIS A 414 -0.24 15.08 -2.20
C HIS A 414 -0.56 15.40 -0.75
N ALA A 415 -1.03 16.62 -0.50
CA ALA A 415 -1.46 17.05 0.82
C ALA A 415 -2.53 18.14 0.76
N ARG A 416 -3.39 18.13 1.77
CA ARG A 416 -4.29 19.24 2.08
C ARG A 416 -3.59 20.18 3.05
N ILE A 417 -3.45 21.45 2.67
CA ILE A 417 -2.72 22.47 3.42
C ILE A 417 -3.72 23.47 3.99
N GLN A 418 -3.70 23.70 5.31
CA GLN A 418 -4.47 24.78 5.93
C GLN A 418 -3.95 26.13 5.45
N GLY A 419 -4.79 27.16 5.33
CA GLY A 419 -4.34 28.50 4.93
C GLY A 419 -3.86 28.65 3.47
N LEU A 420 -3.80 27.57 2.67
CA LEU A 420 -3.46 27.66 1.25
C LEU A 420 -4.58 28.39 0.49
N PRO A 421 -4.29 29.45 -0.29
CA PRO A 421 -5.34 30.27 -0.91
C PRO A 421 -5.97 29.60 -2.14
N LYS A 422 -5.18 28.83 -2.90
CA LYS A 422 -5.60 28.15 -4.14
C LYS A 422 -4.84 26.84 -4.31
N PRO A 423 -5.37 25.87 -5.07
CA PRO A 423 -4.65 24.65 -5.42
C PRO A 423 -3.35 24.94 -6.18
N ILE A 424 -2.32 24.14 -5.92
CA ILE A 424 -1.00 24.21 -6.55
C ILE A 424 -0.61 22.81 -6.99
N LEU A 425 -0.26 22.68 -8.27
CA LEU A 425 0.40 21.49 -8.81
C LEU A 425 1.86 21.82 -9.12
N LEU A 426 2.78 20.98 -8.66
CA LEU A 426 4.19 21.00 -9.04
C LEU A 426 4.48 19.78 -9.91
N PHE A 427 5.32 19.99 -10.92
CA PHE A 427 5.87 18.89 -11.69
C PHE A 427 7.38 18.85 -11.50
N ILE A 428 7.90 17.69 -11.15
CA ILE A 428 9.32 17.48 -10.93
C ILE A 428 9.77 16.31 -11.79
N ARG A 429 10.82 16.53 -12.61
CA ARG A 429 11.53 15.44 -13.28
C ARG A 429 12.92 15.26 -12.68
N SER A 430 13.24 14.03 -12.29
CA SER A 430 14.56 13.59 -11.85
C SER A 430 15.12 12.52 -12.78
N ASP A 431 16.28 12.80 -13.37
CA ASP A 431 16.91 11.88 -14.34
C ASP A 431 17.44 10.62 -13.64
N GLN A 432 17.97 10.77 -12.41
CA GLN A 432 18.42 9.65 -11.58
C GLN A 432 17.26 8.93 -10.87
N GLY A 433 16.07 9.55 -10.85
CA GLY A 433 14.93 9.10 -10.08
C GLY A 433 15.11 9.24 -8.57
N ILE A 434 14.02 9.42 -7.85
CA ILE A 434 13.99 9.54 -6.39
C ILE A 434 13.65 8.18 -5.79
N PRO A 435 14.41 7.66 -4.80
CA PRO A 435 14.07 6.41 -4.13
C PRO A 435 12.66 6.45 -3.55
N VAL A 436 11.86 5.42 -3.84
CA VAL A 436 10.54 5.22 -3.23
C VAL A 436 10.73 4.43 -1.94
N GLU A 437 10.19 4.94 -0.83
CA GLU A 437 10.34 4.25 0.46
C GLU A 437 9.64 2.88 0.42
N GLY A 438 10.29 1.86 0.99
CA GLY A 438 9.75 0.51 1.03
C GLY A 438 9.89 -0.31 -0.27
N THR A 439 10.38 0.27 -1.37
CA THR A 439 10.58 -0.44 -2.64
C THR A 439 12.00 -0.29 -3.19
N SER A 440 12.36 -1.06 -4.21
CA SER A 440 13.61 -0.87 -4.97
C SER A 440 13.45 0.08 -6.16
N GLU A 441 12.27 0.65 -6.33
CA GLU A 441 11.93 1.49 -7.47
C GLU A 441 12.31 2.95 -7.22
N ARG A 442 12.32 3.73 -8.31
CA ARG A 442 12.66 5.15 -8.28
C ARG A 442 11.65 5.94 -9.09
N ALA A 443 11.13 7.02 -8.52
CA ALA A 443 10.23 7.93 -9.20
C ALA A 443 11.01 8.99 -9.98
N ASN A 444 10.94 8.95 -11.30
CA ASN A 444 11.50 9.96 -12.20
C ASN A 444 10.58 11.15 -12.39
N LEU A 445 9.26 10.93 -12.39
CA LEU A 445 8.24 11.97 -12.53
C LEU A 445 7.48 12.11 -11.21
N LEU A 446 7.43 13.31 -10.66
CA LEU A 446 6.60 13.60 -9.49
C LEU A 446 5.59 14.71 -9.79
N PHE A 447 4.34 14.43 -9.46
CA PHE A 447 3.24 15.37 -9.48
C PHE A 447 2.90 15.71 -8.03
N VAL A 448 3.39 16.85 -7.53
CA VAL A 448 3.14 17.24 -6.14
C VAL A 448 1.89 18.11 -6.08
N LEU A 449 0.81 17.58 -5.52
CA LEU A 449 -0.48 18.27 -5.45
C LEU A 449 -0.74 18.82 -4.05
N LEU A 450 -0.87 20.14 -3.95
CA LEU A 450 -1.22 20.86 -2.73
C LEU A 450 -2.58 21.53 -2.90
N THR A 451 -3.52 21.27 -2.00
CA THR A 451 -4.86 21.90 -2.08
C THR A 451 -5.28 22.51 -0.75
N PRO A 452 -6.16 23.53 -0.76
CA PRO A 452 -6.72 24.08 0.47
C PRO A 452 -7.51 23.04 1.26
N ALA A 453 -7.38 23.03 2.59
CA ALA A 453 -8.08 22.09 3.46
C ALA A 453 -9.61 22.11 3.32
N GLY A 454 -10.20 23.26 2.96
CA GLY A 454 -11.64 23.41 2.74
C GLY A 454 -12.14 23.06 1.33
N MET A 455 -11.30 22.50 0.46
CA MET A 455 -11.62 22.18 -0.94
C MET A 455 -11.37 20.70 -1.25
N ALA A 456 -11.94 19.78 -0.46
CA ALA A 456 -11.78 18.33 -0.63
C ALA A 456 -12.14 17.86 -2.07
N ARG A 457 -13.24 18.39 -2.63
CA ARG A 457 -13.69 18.10 -4.01
C ARG A 457 -12.64 18.43 -5.06
N VAL A 458 -11.96 19.57 -4.92
CA VAL A 458 -10.93 20.02 -5.85
C VAL A 458 -9.69 19.12 -5.77
N HIS A 459 -9.34 18.68 -4.55
CA HIS A 459 -8.23 17.76 -4.33
C HIS A 459 -8.42 16.47 -5.14
N GLN A 460 -9.55 15.80 -4.94
CA GLN A 460 -9.82 14.52 -5.59
C GLN A 460 -10.00 14.68 -7.11
N ARG A 461 -10.63 15.76 -7.60
CA ARG A 461 -10.71 16.07 -9.05
C ARG A 461 -9.34 16.10 -9.70
N LEU A 462 -8.41 16.86 -9.10
CA LEU A 462 -7.07 17.03 -9.65
C LEU A 462 -6.28 15.72 -9.59
N GLN A 463 -6.41 14.94 -8.51
CA GLN A 463 -5.80 13.60 -8.44
C GLN A 463 -6.32 12.66 -9.51
N ALA A 464 -7.64 12.57 -9.68
CA ALA A 464 -8.27 11.70 -10.68
C ALA A 464 -7.89 12.10 -12.11
N ARG A 465 -7.75 13.41 -12.38
CA ARG A 465 -7.27 13.93 -13.66
C ARG A 465 -5.81 13.56 -13.92
N ILE A 466 -4.93 13.77 -12.94
CA ILE A 466 -3.51 13.39 -13.06
C ILE A 466 -3.38 11.87 -13.27
N ALA A 467 -4.11 11.07 -12.51
CA ALA A 467 -4.13 9.62 -12.70
C ALA A 467 -4.68 9.24 -14.09
N GLY A 468 -5.76 9.87 -14.55
CA GLY A 468 -6.36 9.60 -15.85
C GLY A 468 -5.41 9.86 -17.02
N ILE A 469 -4.70 11.00 -17.02
CA ILE A 469 -3.74 11.31 -18.09
C ILE A 469 -2.55 10.33 -18.11
N LEU A 470 -2.20 9.74 -16.96
CA LEU A 470 -1.10 8.79 -16.82
C LEU A 470 -1.52 7.35 -17.14
N GLU A 471 -2.73 6.93 -16.74
CA GLU A 471 -3.25 5.58 -17.00
C GLU A 471 -3.63 5.39 -18.48
N ASN A 472 -4.18 6.42 -19.13
CA ASN A 472 -4.81 6.28 -20.45
C ASN A 472 -3.83 6.42 -21.62
N SER A 473 -2.57 6.81 -21.40
CA SER A 473 -1.66 7.13 -22.50
C SER A 473 -0.18 6.97 -22.15
N GLU A 474 0.43 5.85 -22.58
CA GLU A 474 1.90 5.70 -22.55
C GLU A 474 2.61 6.81 -23.34
N TYR A 475 1.91 7.43 -24.30
CA TYR A 475 2.40 8.56 -25.07
C TYR A 475 2.58 9.83 -24.22
N VAL A 476 1.68 10.09 -23.26
CA VAL A 476 1.82 11.24 -22.34
C VAL A 476 3.05 11.05 -21.46
N GLU A 477 3.22 9.85 -20.90
CA GLU A 477 4.36 9.53 -20.04
C GLU A 477 5.70 9.69 -20.78
N ASP A 478 5.80 9.15 -22.00
CA ASP A 478 7.02 9.26 -22.83
C ASP A 478 7.33 10.72 -23.17
N ARG A 479 6.33 11.52 -23.54
CA ARG A 479 6.54 12.95 -23.81
C ARG A 479 6.97 13.73 -22.59
N LEU A 480 6.45 13.42 -21.39
CA LEU A 480 6.90 14.06 -20.15
C LEU A 480 8.35 13.72 -19.81
N ARG A 481 8.78 12.48 -20.11
CA ARG A 481 10.18 12.05 -19.93
C ARG A 481 11.13 12.77 -20.88
N ASN A 482 10.69 13.01 -22.12
CA ASN A 482 11.51 13.58 -23.17
C ASN A 482 11.43 15.11 -23.30
N ALA A 483 10.49 15.77 -22.62
CA ALA A 483 10.33 17.24 -22.69
C ALA A 483 11.61 17.99 -22.29
N GLU A 484 12.10 18.91 -23.10
CA GLU A 484 13.33 19.65 -22.80
C GLU A 484 13.03 20.93 -22.00
N THR A 485 11.80 21.44 -22.10
CA THR A 485 11.41 22.73 -21.53
C THR A 485 10.18 22.65 -20.62
N PRO A 486 10.05 23.54 -19.61
CA PRO A 486 8.83 23.67 -18.83
C PRO A 486 7.57 23.95 -19.66
N ALA A 487 7.71 24.64 -20.79
CA ALA A 487 6.60 24.93 -21.68
C ALA A 487 6.07 23.66 -22.38
N GLU A 488 6.96 22.77 -22.82
CA GLU A 488 6.59 21.48 -23.39
C GLU A 488 5.87 20.58 -22.39
N VAL A 489 6.32 20.54 -21.13
CA VAL A 489 5.63 19.78 -20.08
C VAL A 489 4.20 20.28 -19.88
N LEU A 490 4.01 21.61 -19.83
CA LEU A 490 2.69 22.20 -19.67
C LEU A 490 1.77 21.89 -20.87
N ASP A 491 2.30 21.93 -22.09
CA ASP A 491 1.60 21.57 -23.32
C ASP A 491 1.16 20.10 -23.32
N VAL A 492 2.06 19.19 -22.91
CA VAL A 492 1.78 17.76 -22.79
C VAL A 492 0.65 17.49 -21.80
N ILE A 493 0.68 18.14 -20.63
CA ILE A 493 -0.35 17.98 -19.60
C ILE A 493 -1.71 18.50 -20.11
N ARG A 494 -1.76 19.67 -20.77
CA ARG A 494 -3.00 20.21 -21.33
C ARG A 494 -3.58 19.32 -22.43
N THR A 495 -2.72 18.83 -23.33
CA THR A 495 -3.14 17.94 -24.42
C THR A 495 -3.61 16.59 -23.88
N GLY A 496 -2.91 16.03 -22.90
CA GLY A 496 -3.29 14.78 -22.25
C GLY A 496 -4.61 14.90 -21.48
N GLU A 497 -4.84 16.04 -20.82
CA GLU A 497 -6.09 16.32 -20.12
C GLU A 497 -7.27 16.39 -21.08
N GLN A 498 -7.13 17.07 -22.23
CA GLN A 498 -8.16 17.10 -23.27
C GLN A 498 -8.46 15.69 -23.82
N ALA A 499 -7.42 14.91 -24.12
CA ALA A 499 -7.58 13.56 -24.66
C ALA A 499 -8.16 12.54 -23.67
N SER A 500 -8.14 12.83 -22.37
CA SER A 500 -8.77 11.99 -21.34
C SER A 500 -10.22 12.37 -21.05
N LEU A 501 -10.70 13.50 -21.58
CA LEU A 501 -12.08 13.97 -21.45
C LEU A 501 -12.96 13.55 -22.65
N ASP A 502 -12.35 13.33 -23.81
CA ASP A 502 -12.95 12.73 -25.01
C ASP A 502 -13.00 11.19 -24.90
#